data_AF-A0A151B015-F1
#
_entry.id   AF-A0A151B015-F1
#
_cell.length_a   1.000
_cell.length_b   1.000
_cell.length_c   1.000
_cell.angle_alpha   90.00
_cell.angle_beta   90.00
_cell.angle_gamma   90.00
#
_symmetry.space_group_name_H-M   'P 1'
#
loop_
_entity.id
_entity.type
_entity.pdbx_description
1 polymer ?
#
loop_
_entity_poly.entity_id
_entity_poly.type
_entity_poly.pdbx_seq_one_letter_code
_entity_poly.pdbx_strand_id
1 'polypeptide(L)'
;MSSTYKDRFPYIDRRVVEATRRLIAARPWRGNPGRGGRAEFEAAYAACRAWLEEASAVYWLRVPFLRIRSLILIKHPFGCYDPAVNTIHLPKFSVTTLAHEFRHAYQHQTGCPDGDEEDARGWSVSLIYLADPAFYRRAVERGLLLYW
;
A
#
# COMPACT_ATOMS: atom_id res chain seq x y z
N MET A 1 -27.59 2.33 -5.82
CA MET A 1 -26.45 1.66 -6.47
C MET A 1 -25.36 1.54 -5.42
N SER A 2 -24.94 0.32 -5.08
CA SER A 2 -23.83 0.11 -4.14
C SER A 2 -22.58 0.77 -4.71
N SER A 3 -22.01 1.76 -4.02
CA SER A 3 -20.73 2.33 -4.42
C SER A 3 -19.67 1.23 -4.36
N THR A 4 -19.01 0.94 -5.49
CA THR A 4 -17.93 -0.05 -5.53
C THR A 4 -16.70 0.56 -4.83
N TYR A 5 -15.89 -0.24 -4.11
CA TYR A 5 -14.80 0.29 -3.26
C TYR A 5 -13.83 1.20 -4.03
N LYS A 6 -13.62 0.91 -5.31
CA LYS A 6 -12.78 1.71 -6.22
C LYS A 6 -13.31 3.13 -6.50
N ASP A 7 -14.58 3.40 -6.24
CA ASP A 7 -15.22 4.69 -6.49
C ASP A 7 -15.39 5.53 -5.20
N ARG A 8 -14.95 5.00 -4.04
CA ARG A 8 -15.11 5.69 -2.75
C ARG A 8 -14.23 6.94 -2.62
N PHE A 9 -13.07 6.94 -3.27
CA PHE A 9 -12.15 8.08 -3.33
C PHE A 9 -11.87 8.47 -4.78
N PRO A 10 -12.82 9.15 -5.45
CA PRO A 10 -12.67 9.52 -6.87
C PRO A 10 -11.58 10.58 -7.09
N TYR A 11 -11.17 11.28 -6.04
CA TYR A 11 -10.17 12.34 -6.07
C TYR A 11 -9.05 12.08 -5.08
N ILE A 12 -8.01 11.39 -5.56
CA ILE A 12 -6.73 11.25 -4.85
C ILE A 12 -5.71 12.16 -5.56
N ASP A 13 -4.82 12.81 -4.79
CA ASP A 13 -3.82 13.73 -5.35
C ASP A 13 -3.04 13.03 -6.48
N ARG A 14 -3.00 13.69 -7.64
CA ARG A 14 -2.38 13.16 -8.87
C ARG A 14 -0.95 12.68 -8.63
N ARG A 15 -0.19 13.31 -7.74
CA ARG A 15 1.19 12.93 -7.44
C ARG A 15 1.27 11.55 -6.80
N VAL A 16 0.34 11.22 -5.90
CA VAL A 16 0.24 9.90 -5.26
C VAL A 16 -0.20 8.85 -6.26
N VAL A 17 -1.11 9.20 -7.18
CA VAL A 17 -1.52 8.32 -8.29
C VAL A 17 -0.34 8.00 -9.20
N GLU A 18 0.45 9.00 -9.60
CA GLU A 18 1.65 8.80 -10.43
C GLU A 18 2.75 8.01 -9.71
N ALA A 19 3.00 8.30 -8.42
CA ALA A 19 3.93 7.53 -7.60
C ALA A 19 3.50 6.06 -7.53
N THR A 20 2.20 5.80 -7.34
CA THR A 20 1.65 4.44 -7.33
C THR A 20 1.82 3.75 -8.68
N ARG A 21 1.61 4.46 -9.79
CA ARG A 21 1.85 3.91 -11.13
C ARG A 21 3.31 3.48 -11.31
N ARG A 22 4.27 4.32 -10.87
CA ARG A 22 5.71 3.95 -10.88
C ARG A 22 6.01 2.74 -10.00
N LEU A 23 5.41 2.67 -8.81
CA LEU A 23 5.57 1.53 -7.92
C LEU A 23 5.03 0.23 -8.55
N ILE A 24 3.85 0.26 -9.19
CA ILE A 24 3.30 -0.89 -9.91
C ILE A 24 4.24 -1.31 -11.06
N ALA A 25 4.74 -0.34 -11.83
CA ALA A 25 5.66 -0.58 -12.93
C ALA A 25 7.01 -1.19 -12.47
N ALA A 26 7.47 -0.85 -11.26
CA ALA A 26 8.66 -1.43 -10.65
C ALA A 26 8.49 -2.90 -10.23
N ARG A 27 7.26 -3.42 -10.18
CA ARG A 27 6.93 -4.82 -9.88
C ARG A 27 7.57 -5.32 -8.56
N PRO A 28 7.34 -4.64 -7.42
CA PRO A 28 8.03 -4.93 -6.16
C PRO A 28 7.81 -6.36 -5.66
N TRP A 29 6.74 -7.02 -6.09
CA TRP A 29 6.50 -8.45 -5.80
C TRP A 29 7.56 -9.40 -6.36
N ARG A 30 8.46 -8.95 -7.24
CA ARG A 30 9.64 -9.72 -7.68
C ARG A 30 10.67 -9.90 -6.56
N GLY A 31 10.73 -8.98 -5.60
CA GLY A 31 11.59 -9.08 -4.42
C GLY A 31 11.07 -10.04 -3.35
N ASN A 32 9.92 -10.69 -3.56
CA ASN A 32 9.37 -11.65 -2.59
C ASN A 32 10.17 -12.97 -2.60
N PRO A 33 10.23 -13.68 -1.46
CA PRO A 33 10.86 -15.00 -1.37
C PRO A 33 10.35 -15.94 -2.47
N GLY A 34 11.28 -16.64 -3.12
CA GLY A 34 10.97 -17.57 -4.22
C GLY A 34 10.65 -16.93 -5.57
N ARG A 35 10.77 -15.60 -5.72
CA ARG A 35 10.55 -14.91 -7.00
C ARG A 35 11.78 -14.19 -7.56
N GLY A 36 12.68 -13.74 -6.69
CA GLY A 36 13.89 -13.01 -7.05
C GLY A 36 14.99 -13.22 -6.03
N GLY A 37 16.20 -12.75 -6.37
CA GLY A 37 17.35 -12.76 -5.49
C GLY A 37 17.47 -11.46 -4.68
N ARG A 38 18.66 -11.24 -4.12
CA ARG A 38 18.96 -10.06 -3.31
C ARG A 38 18.75 -8.75 -4.09
N ALA A 39 19.15 -8.70 -5.35
CA ALA A 39 19.01 -7.50 -6.18
C ALA A 39 17.54 -7.08 -6.36
N GLU A 40 16.64 -8.05 -6.62
CA GLU A 40 15.21 -7.79 -6.71
C GLU A 40 14.59 -7.37 -5.38
N PHE A 41 15.08 -7.92 -4.27
CA PHE A 41 14.66 -7.50 -2.93
C PHE A 41 15.03 -6.04 -2.67
N GLU A 42 16.29 -5.65 -2.90
CA GLU A 42 16.76 -4.27 -2.68
C GLU A 42 16.02 -3.29 -3.61
N ALA A 43 15.81 -3.65 -4.88
CA ALA A 43 15.06 -2.84 -5.83
C ALA A 43 13.59 -2.66 -5.40
N ALA A 44 12.95 -3.73 -4.93
CA ALA A 44 11.59 -3.67 -4.41
C ALA A 44 11.49 -2.79 -3.15
N TYR A 45 12.44 -2.94 -2.22
CA TYR A 45 12.52 -2.13 -1.01
C TYR A 45 12.71 -0.65 -1.35
N ALA A 46 13.66 -0.33 -2.23
CA ALA A 46 13.90 1.04 -2.69
C ALA A 46 12.65 1.64 -3.35
N ALA A 47 11.95 0.89 -4.20
CA ALA A 47 10.72 1.36 -4.84
C ALA A 47 9.60 1.66 -3.83
N CYS A 48 9.39 0.77 -2.84
CA CYS A 48 8.41 1.01 -1.77
C CYS A 48 8.79 2.20 -0.88
N ARG A 49 10.09 2.37 -0.56
CA ARG A 49 10.60 3.51 0.21
C ARG A 49 10.40 4.84 -0.51
N ALA A 50 10.75 4.91 -1.79
CA ALA A 50 10.54 6.11 -2.61
C ALA A 50 9.06 6.48 -2.67
N TRP A 51 8.17 5.49 -2.84
CA TRP A 51 6.73 5.73 -2.81
C TRP A 51 6.26 6.29 -1.47
N LEU A 52 6.73 5.74 -0.34
CA LEU A 52 6.40 6.25 1.00
C LEU A 52 6.84 7.69 1.20
N GLU A 53 8.04 8.04 0.75
CA GLU A 53 8.59 9.40 0.85
C GLU A 53 7.75 10.39 0.05
N GLU A 54 7.43 10.07 -1.20
CA GLU A 54 6.58 10.92 -2.04
C GLU A 54 5.16 11.08 -1.48
N ALA A 55 4.50 9.97 -1.12
CA ALA A 55 3.14 10.02 -0.57
C ALA A 55 3.09 10.78 0.75
N SER A 56 4.07 10.57 1.63
CA SER A 56 4.18 11.30 2.91
C SER A 56 4.36 12.80 2.68
N ALA A 57 5.18 13.20 1.70
CA ALA A 57 5.39 14.60 1.36
C ALA A 57 4.10 15.27 0.85
N VAL A 58 3.28 14.56 0.06
CA VAL A 58 1.99 15.08 -0.42
C VAL A 58 1.01 15.31 0.72
N TYR A 59 0.96 14.39 1.68
CA TYR A 59 0.03 14.43 2.81
C TYR A 59 0.60 15.08 4.07
N TRP A 60 1.81 15.65 4.01
CA TRP A 60 2.50 16.27 5.15
C TRP A 60 2.68 15.34 6.34
N LEU A 61 2.95 14.06 6.08
CA LEU A 61 3.16 13.04 7.09
C LEU A 61 4.66 12.87 7.39
N ARG A 62 4.96 12.45 8.62
CA ARG A 62 6.26 11.86 8.92
C ARG A 62 6.34 10.50 8.22
N VAL A 63 7.36 10.33 7.37
CA VAL A 63 7.56 9.12 6.57
C VAL A 63 7.57 7.87 7.48
N PRO A 64 6.63 6.93 7.33
CA PRO A 64 6.65 5.68 8.06
C PRO A 64 7.90 4.86 7.71
N PHE A 65 8.49 4.17 8.67
CA PHE A 65 9.51 3.17 8.39
C PHE A 65 8.89 1.98 7.68
N LEU A 66 9.66 1.29 6.83
CA LEU A 66 9.21 0.07 6.16
C LEU A 66 9.97 -1.13 6.72
N ARG A 67 9.26 -2.17 7.15
CA ARG A 67 9.86 -3.45 7.54
C ARG A 67 9.22 -4.59 6.77
N ILE A 68 10.05 -5.33 6.05
CA ILE A 68 9.65 -6.58 5.37
C ILE A 68 10.09 -7.74 6.25
N ARG A 69 9.16 -8.58 6.72
CA ARG A 69 9.48 -9.73 7.58
C ARG A 69 8.61 -10.93 7.22
N SER A 70 9.23 -12.12 7.19
CA SER A 70 8.53 -13.38 7.04
C SER A 70 7.48 -13.58 8.15
N LEU A 71 6.33 -14.12 7.75
CA LEU A 71 5.12 -14.39 8.56
C LEU A 71 5.34 -15.18 9.85
N ILE A 72 6.51 -15.82 10.02
CA ILE A 72 6.81 -16.70 11.15
C ILE A 72 6.87 -15.94 12.50
N LEU A 73 7.03 -14.61 12.49
CA LEU A 73 7.21 -13.80 13.70
C LEU A 73 6.16 -12.70 13.93
N ILE A 74 5.11 -12.61 13.11
CA ILE A 74 4.12 -11.52 13.21
C ILE A 74 2.74 -12.10 13.54
N LYS A 75 2.10 -11.60 14.59
CA LYS A 75 0.69 -11.88 14.95
C LYS A 75 -0.33 -11.43 13.88
N HIS A 76 0.12 -10.75 12.82
CA HIS A 76 -0.70 -10.13 11.78
C HIS A 76 -0.24 -10.62 10.39
N PRO A 77 -0.89 -11.65 9.84
CA PRO A 77 -0.45 -12.28 8.59
C PRO A 77 -0.71 -11.43 7.33
N PHE A 78 -1.32 -10.25 7.47
CA PHE A 78 -1.79 -9.44 6.35
C PHE A 78 -1.05 -8.12 6.16
N GLY A 79 -0.14 -7.76 7.07
CA GLY A 79 0.43 -6.41 7.19
C GLY A 79 -0.13 -5.68 8.40
N CYS A 80 0.59 -4.68 8.90
CA CYS A 80 0.07 -3.74 9.89
C CYS A 80 0.90 -2.45 9.94
N TYR A 81 0.26 -1.34 10.28
CA TYR A 81 0.90 -0.12 10.75
C TYR A 81 0.98 -0.11 12.28
N ASP A 82 2.19 0.09 12.82
CA ASP A 82 2.43 0.30 14.25
C ASP A 82 2.57 1.82 14.52
N PRO A 83 1.57 2.44 15.15
CA PRO A 83 1.59 3.88 15.43
C PRO A 83 2.63 4.27 16.48
N ALA A 84 2.99 3.39 17.42
CA ALA A 84 3.91 3.71 18.50
C ALA A 84 5.32 4.00 17.99
N VAL A 85 5.72 3.36 16.88
CA VAL A 85 7.04 3.53 16.24
C VAL A 85 6.96 4.02 14.80
N ASN A 86 5.78 4.43 14.33
CA ASN A 86 5.52 4.89 12.96
C ASN A 86 6.12 3.94 11.90
N THR A 87 5.77 2.65 11.97
CA THR A 87 6.35 1.62 11.12
C THR A 87 5.27 0.81 10.42
N ILE A 88 5.42 0.65 9.10
CA ILE A 88 4.62 -0.27 8.30
C ILE A 88 5.36 -1.62 8.21
N HIS A 89 4.71 -2.67 8.68
CA HIS A 89 5.16 -4.04 8.61
C HIS A 89 4.44 -4.75 7.47
N LEU A 90 5.20 -5.27 6.50
CA LEU A 90 4.66 -6.10 5.42
C LEU A 90 5.21 -7.53 5.50
N PRO A 91 4.34 -8.56 5.39
CA PRO A 91 4.79 -9.95 5.33
C PRO A 91 5.56 -10.27 4.03
N LYS A 92 5.24 -9.51 2.97
CA LYS A 92 5.81 -9.57 1.63
C LYS A 92 5.54 -8.26 0.92
N PHE A 93 6.30 -7.92 -0.12
CA PHE A 93 6.01 -6.78 -0.97
C PHE A 93 4.64 -6.92 -1.64
N SER A 94 3.79 -5.94 -1.38
CA SER A 94 2.41 -5.82 -1.86
C SER A 94 2.08 -4.35 -1.98
N VAL A 95 1.75 -3.89 -3.19
CA VAL A 95 1.36 -2.48 -3.44
C VAL A 95 0.08 -2.16 -2.68
N THR A 96 -0.90 -3.08 -2.72
CA THR A 96 -2.16 -2.91 -2.00
C THR A 96 -1.97 -2.77 -0.51
N THR A 97 -1.26 -3.72 0.10
CA THR A 97 -1.07 -3.72 1.55
C THR A 97 -0.27 -2.48 1.97
N LEU A 98 0.75 -2.09 1.22
CA LEU A 98 1.50 -0.86 1.49
C LEU A 98 0.57 0.37 1.49
N ALA A 99 -0.30 0.50 0.49
CA ALA A 99 -1.24 1.61 0.39
C ALA A 99 -2.27 1.58 1.54
N HIS A 100 -2.77 0.40 1.91
CA HIS A 100 -3.69 0.21 3.03
C HIS A 100 -3.07 0.67 4.35
N GLU A 101 -1.89 0.16 4.70
CA GLU A 101 -1.20 0.53 5.94
C GLU A 101 -0.73 1.99 5.93
N PHE A 102 -0.40 2.54 4.77
CA PHE A 102 -0.10 3.97 4.66
C PHE A 102 -1.32 4.83 4.98
N ARG A 103 -2.53 4.38 4.62
CA ARG A 103 -3.76 5.11 4.99
C ARG A 103 -4.01 5.08 6.49
N HIS A 104 -3.69 3.99 7.18
CA HIS A 104 -3.67 3.97 8.65
C HIS A 104 -2.66 4.96 9.23
N ALA A 105 -1.45 5.05 8.65
CA ALA A 105 -0.48 6.06 9.05
C ALA A 105 -1.01 7.49 8.88
N TYR A 106 -1.71 7.77 7.78
CA TYR A 106 -2.40 9.03 7.56
C TYR A 106 -3.47 9.29 8.63
N GLN A 107 -4.37 8.33 8.87
CA GLN A 107 -5.46 8.48 9.84
C GLN A 107 -4.90 8.82 11.23
N HIS A 108 -3.93 8.04 11.69
CA HIS A 108 -3.27 8.23 12.97
C HIS A 108 -2.60 9.61 13.10
N GLN A 109 -1.78 9.99 12.13
CA GLN A 109 -0.99 11.23 12.21
C GLN A 109 -1.82 12.50 12.01
N THR A 110 -2.99 12.41 11.36
CA THR A 110 -3.88 13.57 11.12
C THR A 110 -5.04 13.66 12.11
N GLY A 111 -5.20 12.68 13.00
CA GLY A 111 -6.32 12.63 13.94
C GLY A 111 -7.68 12.38 13.28
N CYS A 112 -7.70 11.92 12.01
CA CYS A 112 -8.88 11.28 11.44
C CYS A 112 -9.19 9.98 12.21
N PRO A 113 -10.40 9.40 12.11
CA PRO A 113 -10.75 8.17 12.81
C PRO A 113 -9.67 7.10 12.63
N ASP A 114 -8.90 6.87 13.69
CA ASP A 114 -7.70 6.02 13.65
C ASP A 114 -8.14 4.56 13.51
N GLY A 115 -7.47 3.82 12.62
CA GLY A 115 -7.76 2.42 12.38
C GLY A 115 -9.10 2.13 11.69
N ASP A 116 -9.71 3.10 10.98
CA ASP A 116 -10.86 2.81 10.12
C ASP A 116 -10.43 1.95 8.92
N GLU A 117 -10.59 0.64 9.08
CA GLU A 117 -10.30 -0.39 8.07
C GLU A 117 -11.07 -0.21 6.78
N GLU A 118 -12.30 0.31 6.85
CA GLU A 118 -13.15 0.52 5.68
C GLU A 118 -12.68 1.73 4.87
N ASP A 119 -12.27 2.80 5.55
CA ASP A 119 -11.62 3.96 4.92
C ASP A 119 -10.26 3.57 4.31
N ALA A 120 -9.43 2.81 5.04
CA ALA A 120 -8.13 2.32 4.54
C ALA A 120 -8.27 1.44 3.29
N ARG A 121 -9.26 0.55 3.32
CA ARG A 121 -9.60 -0.32 2.18
C ARG A 121 -10.15 0.46 1.01
N GLY A 122 -11.09 1.38 1.24
CA GLY A 122 -11.66 2.23 0.20
C GLY A 122 -10.61 3.09 -0.49
N TRP A 123 -9.73 3.71 0.30
CA TRP A 123 -8.70 4.59 -0.22
C TRP A 123 -7.66 3.83 -1.03
N SER A 124 -7.14 2.72 -0.49
CA SER A 124 -6.12 1.91 -1.17
C SER A 124 -6.65 1.28 -2.46
N VAL A 125 -7.87 0.77 -2.48
CA VAL A 125 -8.51 0.21 -3.68
C VAL A 125 -8.74 1.30 -4.73
N SER A 126 -9.28 2.45 -4.34
CA SER A 126 -9.48 3.59 -5.25
C SER A 126 -8.15 4.06 -5.86
N LEU A 127 -7.09 4.16 -5.05
CA LEU A 127 -5.76 4.56 -5.50
C LEU A 127 -5.19 3.61 -6.57
N ILE A 128 -5.27 2.30 -6.33
CA ILE A 128 -4.75 1.30 -7.28
C ILE A 128 -5.53 1.35 -8.58
N TYR A 129 -6.86 1.48 -8.51
CA TYR A 129 -7.70 1.63 -9.69
C TYR A 129 -7.34 2.88 -10.50
N LEU A 130 -7.18 4.04 -9.84
CA LEU A 130 -6.77 5.28 -10.49
C LEU A 130 -5.37 5.19 -11.11
N ALA A 131 -4.44 4.48 -10.47
CA ALA A 131 -3.07 4.35 -10.93
C ALA A 131 -2.94 3.43 -12.16
N ASP A 132 -3.57 2.25 -12.10
CA ASP A 132 -3.60 1.27 -13.19
C ASP A 132 -4.87 0.38 -13.10
N PRO A 133 -5.95 0.74 -13.84
CA PRO A 133 -7.20 -0.02 -13.86
C PRO A 133 -7.03 -1.47 -14.33
N ALA A 134 -6.05 -1.73 -15.21
CA ALA A 134 -5.81 -3.08 -15.74
C ALA A 134 -5.10 -3.96 -14.70
N PHE A 135 -4.15 -3.40 -13.94
CA PHE A 135 -3.56 -4.07 -12.79
C PHE A 135 -4.60 -4.37 -11.72
N TYR A 136 -5.47 -3.40 -11.40
CA TYR A 136 -6.58 -3.61 -10.48
C TYR A 136 -7.44 -4.80 -10.93
N ARG A 137 -8.02 -4.77 -12.14
CA ARG A 137 -8.88 -5.86 -12.64
C ARG A 137 -8.22 -7.23 -12.54
N ARG A 138 -6.95 -7.36 -12.97
CA ARG A 138 -6.19 -8.61 -12.85
C ARG A 138 -6.00 -9.06 -11.41
N ALA A 139 -5.80 -8.14 -10.47
CA ALA A 139 -5.67 -8.48 -9.06
C ALA A 139 -6.99 -8.99 -8.49
N VAL A 140 -8.13 -8.39 -8.87
CA VAL A 140 -9.44 -8.85 -8.41
C VAL A 140 -9.84 -10.18 -9.05
N GLU A 141 -9.65 -10.36 -10.37
CA GLU A 141 -9.88 -11.64 -11.07
C GLU A 141 -9.08 -12.80 -10.48
N ARG A 142 -7.90 -12.51 -9.91
CA ARG A 142 -7.05 -13.51 -9.24
C ARG A 142 -7.37 -13.70 -7.76
N GLY A 143 -8.41 -13.04 -7.23
CA GLY A 143 -8.76 -13.07 -5.81
C GLY A 143 -7.70 -12.48 -4.89
N LEU A 144 -6.78 -11.66 -5.41
CA LEU A 144 -5.77 -10.95 -4.62
C LEU A 144 -6.33 -9.68 -3.97
N LEU A 145 -7.41 -9.16 -4.54
CA LEU A 145 -8.28 -8.12 -3.99
C LEU A 145 -9.68 -8.73 -3.93
N LEU A 146 -10.35 -8.65 -2.78
CA LEU A 146 -11.69 -9.21 -2.60
C LEU A 146 -12.79 -8.14 -2.69
N TYR A 147 -12.41 -6.88 -2.88
CA TYR A 147 -13.29 -5.72 -2.76
C TYR A 147 -13.46 -5.06 -4.12
N TRP A 148 -14.67 -5.19 -4.65
CA TRP A 148 -15.12 -4.61 -5.91
C TRP A 148 -15.62 -3.19 -5.66
#